data_AF-A0A0D3HDV7-F1
#
_entry.id   AF-A0A0D3HDV7-F1
#
_cell.length_a   1.000
_cell.length_b   1.000
_cell.length_c   1.000
_cell.angle_alpha   90.00
_cell.angle_beta   90.00
_cell.angle_gamma   90.00
#
_symmetry.space_group_name_H-M   'P 1'
#
loop_
_entity.id
_entity.type
_entity.pdbx_description
1 polymer ?
#
loop_
_entity_poly.entity_id
_entity_poly.type
_entity_poly.pdbx_seq_one_letter_code
_entity_poly.pdbx_strand_id
1 'polypeptide(L)'
;MRESTTKRAIKIDDMEVEVFAAMLTFIYTDALPEMKQQEEAAMAQHLLVAADRYNLERMKLICEDKLSKHIDAGSVANILALAEQHSCHTLKEACLEFLRSSRSLKAVVETDGFRNPQNPLAVANLLSSRRRRDTPWSPLADHHPPPRAMTASSLAAAASDGASSSSGSASAIVAGTVNGHHVLKIVGYSFTKAVPSGKSIRSRPFRAGGHTWHVLYYPNWNRAEKADFVAFYLCLDDAEACSEAVEAKAIFSLLDMEGNPVSSYRFTTRVVNFMEHKKGWGFDFMKRESLEESEYLKDDCFKIRIDVVVITDFHTEEETPLIVVPPSDMRRQFGDLLLSKQGADVKFQVGKKKFDAHRSVLAARSPVFKAQLYGRMRESTTRGAIRIDDMEEEVFRAMLTFVYTDDLPEMKQQDEAAMAQHLLVAADRYNLERMKLICEHNLSKHIDTDSVVNILVLAEQHSCHMLKEACLEFLRLSRSLKAVMETDGFGHLISSCPGLIKDIMSKLSPC
;
A
#
# COMPACT_ATOMS: atom_id res chain seq x y z
N MET A 1 33.86 32.12 -26.43
CA MET A 1 34.19 31.96 -25.00
C MET A 1 33.24 30.94 -24.41
N ARG A 2 33.76 29.80 -23.95
CA ARG A 2 32.98 28.79 -23.20
C ARG A 2 32.83 29.32 -21.77
N GLU A 3 31.62 29.72 -21.36
CA GLU A 3 31.32 29.83 -19.93
C GLU A 3 31.33 28.41 -19.35
N SER A 4 32.51 28.00 -18.91
CA SER A 4 32.69 26.89 -17.98
C SER A 4 32.08 27.33 -16.66
N THR A 5 30.78 27.13 -16.48
CA THR A 5 30.16 27.14 -15.15
C THR A 5 30.76 25.97 -14.38
N THR A 6 31.86 26.22 -13.68
CA THR A 6 32.41 25.32 -12.67
C THR A 6 31.30 25.00 -11.69
N LYS A 7 30.79 23.77 -11.75
CA LYS A 7 29.79 23.29 -10.79
C LYS A 7 30.37 23.46 -9.39
N ARG A 8 29.72 24.30 -8.57
CA ARG A 8 30.11 24.50 -7.18
C ARG A 8 29.72 23.24 -6.41
N ALA A 9 30.71 22.48 -5.96
CA ALA A 9 30.48 21.36 -5.05
C ALA A 9 30.13 21.92 -3.66
N ILE A 10 29.04 21.42 -3.07
CA ILE A 10 28.66 21.70 -1.68
C ILE A 10 29.03 20.45 -0.88
N LYS A 11 29.83 20.64 0.17
CA LYS A 11 30.24 19.56 1.08
C LYS A 11 29.23 19.47 2.23
N ILE A 12 28.74 18.27 2.50
CA ILE A 12 27.83 17.96 3.61
C ILE A 12 28.58 16.96 4.49
N ASP A 13 28.93 17.37 5.70
CA ASP A 13 29.82 16.62 6.61
C ASP A 13 29.06 16.00 7.79
N ASP A 14 27.77 16.31 7.92
CA ASP A 14 26.94 16.07 9.08
C ASP A 14 25.68 15.24 8.76
N MET A 15 25.72 14.52 7.65
CA MET A 15 24.69 13.58 7.24
C MET A 15 25.33 12.38 6.57
N GLU A 16 24.88 11.18 6.93
CA GLU A 16 25.30 9.94 6.27
C GLU A 16 24.87 9.93 4.80
N VAL A 17 25.67 9.26 3.96
CA VAL A 17 25.48 9.27 2.50
C VAL A 17 24.14 8.62 2.13
N GLU A 18 23.78 7.55 2.82
CA GLU A 18 22.55 6.79 2.61
C GLU A 18 21.31 7.61 3.00
N VAL A 19 21.39 8.35 4.12
CA VAL A 19 20.32 9.24 4.60
C VAL A 19 20.11 10.38 3.63
N PHE A 20 21.20 11.00 3.16
CA PHE A 20 21.13 12.06 2.17
C PHE A 20 20.56 11.56 0.83
N ALA A 21 20.96 10.37 0.38
CA ALA A 21 20.43 9.76 -0.84
C ALA A 21 18.93 9.44 -0.73
N ALA A 22 18.48 8.94 0.42
CA ALA A 22 17.07 8.69 0.70
C ALA A 22 16.26 10.00 0.76
N MET A 23 16.80 11.04 1.41
CA MET A 23 16.19 12.38 1.43
C MET A 23 16.08 12.97 0.02
N LEU A 24 17.13 12.87 -0.81
CA LEU A 24 17.06 13.31 -2.20
C LEU A 24 16.03 12.52 -2.99
N THR A 25 15.97 11.20 -2.80
CA THR A 25 14.95 10.36 -3.45
C THR A 25 13.55 10.88 -3.09
N PHE A 26 13.28 11.12 -1.80
CA PHE A 26 12.03 11.70 -1.34
C PHE A 26 11.74 13.06 -1.98
N ILE A 27 12.71 13.97 -2.06
CA ILE A 27 12.50 15.28 -2.71
C ILE A 27 12.08 15.14 -4.18
N TYR A 28 12.58 14.13 -4.89
CA TYR A 28 12.28 13.91 -6.31
C TYR A 28 11.05 13.05 -6.59
N THR A 29 10.61 12.22 -5.64
CA THR A 29 9.55 11.21 -5.85
C THR A 29 8.41 11.29 -4.85
N ASP A 30 8.56 12.07 -3.78
CA ASP A 30 7.70 12.13 -2.60
C ASP A 30 7.48 10.76 -1.91
N ALA A 31 8.43 9.85 -2.11
CA ALA A 31 8.46 8.50 -1.56
C ALA A 31 9.84 8.16 -0.98
N LEU A 32 9.84 7.52 0.19
CA LEU A 32 11.07 6.95 0.77
C LEU A 32 11.47 5.67 0.01
N PRO A 33 12.76 5.38 -0.15
CA PRO A 33 13.22 4.13 -0.73
C PRO A 33 12.80 2.92 0.12
N GLU A 34 12.73 1.73 -0.50
CA GLU A 34 12.51 0.49 0.22
C GLU A 34 13.68 0.23 1.19
N MET A 35 13.37 0.05 2.46
CA MET A 35 14.33 -0.21 3.52
C MET A 35 14.26 -1.68 3.92
N LYS A 36 15.40 -2.28 4.26
CA LYS A 36 15.41 -3.60 4.88
C LYS A 36 14.76 -3.50 6.25
N GLN A 37 13.91 -4.46 6.58
CA GLN A 37 13.12 -4.46 7.82
C GLN A 37 13.99 -4.36 9.10
N GLN A 38 15.24 -4.84 9.05
CA GLN A 38 16.19 -4.77 10.17
C GLN A 38 16.82 -3.38 10.36
N GLU A 39 16.84 -2.54 9.34
CA GLU A 39 17.49 -1.21 9.34
C GLU A 39 16.45 -0.06 9.30
N GLU A 40 15.18 -0.39 9.10
CA GLU A 40 14.08 0.57 8.90
C GLU A 40 13.96 1.57 10.06
N ALA A 41 13.98 1.09 11.31
CA ALA A 41 13.87 1.96 12.48
C ALA A 41 15.07 2.91 12.60
N ALA A 42 16.29 2.43 12.36
CA ALA A 42 17.49 3.26 12.44
C ALA A 42 17.51 4.33 11.33
N MET A 43 17.21 3.93 10.10
CA MET A 43 17.13 4.87 8.98
C MET A 43 16.00 5.90 9.17
N ALA A 44 14.85 5.50 9.71
CA ALA A 44 13.75 6.41 10.01
C ALA A 44 14.13 7.45 11.08
N GLN A 45 14.96 7.10 12.08
CA GLN A 45 15.48 8.07 13.05
C GLN A 45 16.34 9.12 12.37
N HIS A 46 17.32 8.71 11.55
CA HIS A 46 18.19 9.65 10.85
C HIS A 46 17.45 10.50 9.82
N LEU A 47 16.48 9.92 9.12
CA LEU A 47 15.62 10.65 8.19
C LEU A 47 14.70 11.64 8.89
N LEU A 48 14.21 11.35 10.10
CA LEU A 48 13.43 12.31 10.89
C LEU A 48 14.27 13.55 11.22
N VAL A 49 15.51 13.36 11.67
CA VAL A 49 16.45 14.46 11.94
C VAL A 49 16.71 15.28 10.68
N ALA A 50 16.93 14.61 9.55
CA ALA A 50 17.12 15.26 8.25
C ALA A 50 15.85 16.02 7.81
N ALA A 51 14.68 15.43 7.97
CA ALA A 51 13.41 16.01 7.59
C ALA A 51 13.15 17.32 8.35
N ASP A 52 13.33 17.31 9.66
CA ASP A 52 13.17 18.48 10.52
C ASP A 52 14.16 19.59 10.12
N ARG A 53 15.42 19.23 9.89
CA ARG A 53 16.47 20.18 9.49
C ARG A 53 16.20 20.88 8.16
N TYR A 54 15.68 20.15 7.17
CA TYR A 54 15.41 20.66 5.83
C TYR A 54 13.94 21.08 5.63
N ASN A 55 13.14 21.09 6.70
CA ASN A 55 11.72 21.45 6.70
C ASN A 55 10.89 20.61 5.71
N LEU A 56 11.16 19.30 5.65
CA LEU A 56 10.45 18.32 4.83
C LEU A 56 9.33 17.68 5.65
N GLU A 57 8.29 18.45 5.93
CA GLU A 57 7.31 18.10 6.96
C GLU A 57 6.52 16.81 6.69
N ARG A 58 6.20 16.54 5.42
CA ARG A 58 5.58 15.27 5.04
C ARG A 58 6.53 14.08 5.25
N MET A 59 7.82 14.23 4.97
CA MET A 59 8.84 13.20 5.24
C MET A 59 8.96 12.95 6.73
N LYS A 60 8.93 14.02 7.54
CA LYS A 60 8.98 13.97 9.00
C LYS A 60 7.83 13.12 9.54
N LEU A 61 6.60 13.39 9.11
CA LEU A 61 5.41 12.60 9.50
C LEU A 61 5.50 11.12 9.07
N ILE A 62 6.05 10.82 7.89
CA ILE A 62 6.28 9.44 7.45
C ILE A 62 7.27 8.74 8.38
N CYS A 63 8.34 9.43 8.78
CA CYS A 63 9.32 8.89 9.71
C CYS A 63 8.70 8.67 11.10
N GLU A 64 7.86 9.60 11.57
CA GLU A 64 7.11 9.42 12.81
C GLU A 64 6.21 8.18 12.74
N ASP A 65 5.42 8.01 11.66
CA ASP A 65 4.54 6.84 11.50
C ASP A 65 5.33 5.53 11.54
N LYS A 66 6.46 5.47 10.82
CA LYS A 66 7.35 4.31 10.85
C LYS A 66 7.90 4.04 12.25
N LEU A 67 8.42 5.05 12.94
CA LEU A 67 8.96 4.89 14.29
C LEU A 67 7.90 4.45 15.30
N SER A 68 6.66 4.91 15.16
CA SER A 68 5.56 4.52 16.04
C SER A 68 5.29 3.01 16.03
N LYS A 69 5.54 2.36 14.90
CA LYS A 69 5.38 0.91 14.70
C LYS A 69 6.54 0.09 15.31
N HIS A 70 7.63 0.75 15.69
CA HIS A 70 8.82 0.11 16.27
C HIS A 70 9.03 0.46 17.75
N ILE A 71 8.00 0.94 18.45
CA ILE A 71 8.08 1.24 19.89
C ILE A 71 8.04 -0.08 20.68
N ASP A 72 9.13 -0.37 21.36
CA ASP A 72 9.28 -1.51 22.27
C ASP A 72 10.11 -1.13 23.51
N ALA A 73 10.36 -2.09 24.41
CA ALA A 73 11.06 -1.83 25.66
C ALA A 73 12.51 -1.32 25.48
N GLY A 74 13.17 -1.68 24.36
CA GLY A 74 14.53 -1.27 24.04
C GLY A 74 14.61 0.02 23.21
N SER A 75 13.56 0.35 22.45
CA SER A 75 13.55 1.52 21.56
C SER A 75 12.86 2.75 22.15
N VAL A 76 11.92 2.58 23.10
CA VAL A 76 11.03 3.67 23.56
C VAL A 76 11.77 4.89 24.15
N ALA A 77 12.88 4.71 24.86
CA ALA A 77 13.66 5.85 25.38
C ALA A 77 14.23 6.70 24.24
N ASN A 78 14.88 6.05 23.27
CA ASN A 78 15.53 6.73 22.17
C ASN A 78 14.50 7.43 21.27
N ILE A 79 13.39 6.76 20.96
CA ILE A 79 12.30 7.34 20.15
C ILE A 79 11.65 8.52 20.90
N LEU A 80 11.42 8.42 22.21
CA LEU A 80 10.86 9.51 23.00
C LEU A 80 11.80 10.72 23.06
N ALA A 81 13.11 10.49 23.22
CA ALA A 81 14.11 11.55 23.20
C ALA A 81 14.14 12.27 21.84
N LEU A 82 14.13 11.49 20.75
CA LEU A 82 14.07 12.02 19.39
C LEU A 82 12.78 12.83 19.16
N ALA A 83 11.64 12.31 19.62
CA ALA A 83 10.34 12.97 19.47
C ALA A 83 10.29 14.30 20.23
N GLU A 84 10.89 14.38 21.43
CA GLU A 84 10.97 15.62 22.19
C GLU A 84 11.93 16.64 21.56
N GLN A 85 13.07 16.17 21.06
CA GLN A 85 14.07 17.02 20.41
C GLN A 85 13.54 17.67 19.13
N HIS A 86 12.75 16.95 18.34
CA HIS A 86 12.25 17.39 17.03
C HIS A 86 10.77 17.80 17.05
N SER A 87 10.19 18.02 18.23
CA SER A 87 8.80 18.47 18.40
C SER A 87 7.74 17.56 17.75
N CYS A 88 7.97 16.25 17.74
CA CYS A 88 7.05 15.23 17.24
C CYS A 88 6.00 14.87 18.32
N HIS A 89 4.95 15.68 18.44
CA HIS A 89 3.96 15.56 19.52
C HIS A 89 3.23 14.21 19.54
N THR A 90 2.83 13.74 18.35
CA THR A 90 2.05 12.51 18.22
C THR A 90 2.90 11.27 18.51
N LEU A 91 4.12 11.22 17.98
CA LEU A 91 5.09 10.17 18.30
C LEU A 91 5.45 10.17 19.79
N LYS A 92 5.57 11.36 20.40
CA LYS A 92 5.80 11.51 21.85
C LYS A 92 4.67 10.89 22.65
N GLU A 93 3.41 11.17 22.32
CA GLU A 93 2.27 10.57 23.02
C GLU A 93 2.20 9.06 22.82
N ALA A 94 2.51 8.54 21.61
CA ALA A 94 2.60 7.10 21.38
C ALA A 94 3.63 6.41 22.30
N CYS A 95 4.80 7.04 22.49
CA CYS A 95 5.82 6.55 23.43
C CYS A 95 5.32 6.58 24.88
N LEU A 96 4.63 7.66 25.28
CA LEU A 96 4.09 7.77 26.63
C LEU A 96 2.97 6.76 26.89
N GLU A 97 2.09 6.51 25.92
CA GLU A 97 1.06 5.48 26.00
C GLU A 97 1.66 4.07 26.15
N PHE A 98 2.72 3.76 25.41
CA PHE A 98 3.46 2.51 25.59
C PHE A 98 4.02 2.38 27.03
N LEU A 99 4.61 3.45 27.55
CA LEU A 99 5.14 3.48 28.93
C LEU A 99 4.04 3.39 30.00
N ARG A 100 2.85 3.94 29.75
CA ARG A 100 1.68 3.84 30.64
C ARG A 100 1.12 2.42 30.66
N SER A 101 1.04 1.78 29.49
CA SER A 101 0.43 0.47 29.27
C SER A 101 1.36 -0.71 29.61
N SER A 102 2.68 -0.52 29.56
CA SER A 102 3.65 -1.59 29.79
C SER A 102 3.81 -1.95 31.27
N ARG A 103 3.58 -3.23 31.61
CA ARG A 103 3.97 -3.82 32.92
C ARG A 103 5.49 -3.98 33.07
N SER A 104 6.26 -3.67 32.03
CA SER A 104 7.71 -3.95 31.91
C SER A 104 8.58 -2.72 32.18
N LEU A 105 8.10 -1.73 32.93
CA LEU A 105 8.86 -0.52 33.30
C LEU A 105 10.23 -0.85 33.93
N LYS A 106 10.35 -2.00 34.60
CA LYS A 106 11.62 -2.53 35.11
C LYS A 106 12.62 -2.87 33.99
N ALA A 107 12.19 -3.58 32.95
CA ALA A 107 13.03 -3.93 31.81
C ALA A 107 13.44 -2.69 31.01
N VAL A 108 12.53 -1.74 30.88
CA VAL A 108 12.75 -0.43 30.25
C VAL A 108 13.86 0.35 30.97
N VAL A 109 13.79 0.48 32.30
CA VAL A 109 14.80 1.17 33.15
C VAL A 109 16.17 0.46 33.17
N GLU A 110 16.21 -0.84 32.90
CA GLU A 110 17.45 -1.63 32.83
C GLU A 110 18.19 -1.53 31.49
N THR A 111 17.56 -0.99 30.44
CA THR A 111 18.22 -0.81 29.13
C THR A 111 19.21 0.37 29.12
N ASP A 112 20.28 0.25 28.33
CA ASP A 112 21.33 1.27 28.22
C ASP A 112 20.80 2.63 27.73
N GLY A 113 19.71 2.64 26.96
CA GLY A 113 19.02 3.85 26.51
C GLY A 113 18.53 4.73 27.67
N PHE A 114 18.16 4.16 28.82
CA PHE A 114 17.70 4.89 30.00
C PHE A 114 18.83 5.41 30.91
N ARG A 115 20.07 4.92 30.73
CA ARG A 115 21.26 5.40 31.45
C ARG A 115 21.93 6.60 30.77
N ASN A 116 21.44 7.01 29.60
CA ASN A 116 21.98 8.15 28.87
C ASN A 116 21.55 9.49 29.53
N PRO A 117 22.50 10.36 29.94
CA PRO A 117 22.19 11.66 30.56
C PRO A 117 21.54 12.68 29.62
N GLN A 118 21.39 12.38 28.31
CA GLN A 118 20.67 13.23 27.35
C GLN A 118 19.14 12.97 27.30
N ASN A 119 18.59 12.10 28.15
CA ASN A 119 17.17 11.77 28.15
C ASN A 119 16.26 12.92 28.63
N PRO A 120 14.99 12.99 28.14
CA PRO A 120 14.11 14.11 28.45
C PRO A 120 13.62 14.13 29.90
N LEU A 121 13.47 15.35 30.44
CA LEU A 121 12.92 15.64 31.77
C LEU A 121 11.53 15.00 32.00
N ALA A 122 10.76 14.77 30.94
CA ALA A 122 9.45 14.12 30.98
C ALA A 122 9.50 12.70 31.55
N VAL A 123 10.56 11.92 31.26
CA VAL A 123 10.74 10.55 31.77
C VAL A 123 11.05 10.56 33.27
N ALA A 124 11.94 11.47 33.69
CA ALA A 124 12.26 11.68 35.10
C ALA A 124 11.03 12.13 35.92
N ASN A 125 10.17 12.97 35.33
CA ASN A 125 8.92 13.43 35.93
C ASN A 125 7.84 12.32 35.98
N LEU A 126 7.75 11.44 34.97
CA LEU A 126 6.86 10.28 35.00
C LEU A 126 7.24 9.29 36.12
N LEU A 127 8.55 9.04 36.27
CA LEU A 127 9.09 8.16 37.31
C LEU A 127 8.93 8.74 38.72
N SER A 128 9.14 10.05 38.91
CA SER A 128 8.94 10.72 40.20
C SER A 128 7.46 10.76 40.60
N SER A 129 6.55 10.89 39.63
CA SER A 129 5.10 10.85 39.84
C SER A 129 4.56 9.45 40.18
N ARG A 130 5.25 8.37 39.79
CA ARG A 130 4.87 6.98 40.12
C ARG A 130 5.55 6.47 41.39
N ARG A 131 6.80 6.88 41.68
CA ARG A 131 7.44 6.64 43.00
C ARG A 131 6.62 7.20 44.17
N ARG A 132 5.89 8.29 43.96
CA ARG A 132 4.95 8.84 44.96
C ARG A 132 3.67 8.01 45.14
N ARG A 133 3.31 7.16 44.17
CA ARG A 133 2.15 6.25 44.24
C ARG A 133 2.50 4.89 44.86
N ASP A 134 3.76 4.46 44.78
CA ASP A 134 4.22 3.16 45.28
C ASP A 134 4.78 3.19 46.73
N THR A 135 4.75 4.33 47.42
CA THR A 135 5.06 4.42 48.85
C THR A 135 3.85 3.99 49.70
N PRO A 136 3.95 2.96 50.57
CA PRO A 136 2.86 2.56 51.45
C PRO A 136 2.50 3.68 52.43
N TRP A 137 1.22 4.02 52.47
CA TRP A 137 0.61 4.93 53.44
C TRP A 137 0.92 4.49 54.87
N SER A 138 1.51 5.38 55.68
CA SER A 138 1.54 5.25 57.14
C SER A 138 0.50 6.20 57.74
N PRO A 139 -0.35 5.76 58.69
CA PRO A 139 -1.43 6.60 59.20
C PRO A 139 -0.94 7.46 60.35
N LEU A 140 -1.28 8.75 60.34
CA LEU A 140 -1.84 9.54 61.45
C LEU A 140 -1.69 11.04 61.18
N ALA A 141 -2.82 11.72 61.05
CA ALA A 141 -3.26 12.81 61.93
C ALA A 141 -4.20 13.75 61.17
N ASP A 142 -5.33 14.01 61.82
CA ASP A 142 -6.40 14.91 61.44
C ASP A 142 -5.94 16.24 60.84
N HIS A 143 -6.63 16.71 59.78
CA HIS A 143 -7.09 18.10 59.73
C HIS A 143 -8.24 18.28 58.73
N HIS A 144 -9.28 18.96 59.22
CA HIS A 144 -10.49 19.42 58.55
C HIS A 144 -10.24 20.15 57.21
N PRO A 145 -11.23 20.17 56.29
CA PRO A 145 -11.15 20.93 55.04
C PRO A 145 -11.68 22.37 55.22
N PRO A 146 -11.14 23.36 54.48
CA PRO A 146 -11.88 24.56 54.12
C PRO A 146 -12.24 24.58 52.61
N PRO A 147 -13.15 25.48 52.19
CA PRO A 147 -14.11 25.19 51.14
C PRO A 147 -13.68 25.64 49.73
N ARG A 148 -14.36 25.04 48.75
CA ARG A 148 -14.43 25.46 47.34
C ARG A 148 -14.75 26.95 47.22
N ALA A 149 -13.92 27.68 46.46
CA ALA A 149 -14.30 28.92 45.82
C ALA A 149 -14.27 28.72 44.30
N MET A 150 -15.45 28.83 43.68
CA MET A 150 -15.62 29.07 42.26
C MET A 150 -15.04 30.45 41.91
N THR A 151 -14.29 30.54 40.82
CA THR A 151 -14.26 31.76 40.01
C THR A 151 -14.35 31.37 38.54
N ALA A 152 -15.34 31.95 37.87
CA ALA A 152 -15.53 31.95 36.44
C ALA A 152 -15.26 33.38 35.94
N SER A 153 -14.45 33.52 34.88
CA SER A 153 -14.46 34.61 33.89
C SER A 153 -13.28 34.42 32.95
N SER A 154 -13.25 34.78 31.67
CA SER A 154 -14.24 34.99 30.61
C SER A 154 -13.41 35.41 29.38
N LEU A 155 -13.77 34.88 28.21
CA LEU A 155 -13.63 35.44 26.85
C LEU A 155 -12.26 35.93 26.33
N ALA A 156 -11.83 35.37 25.19
CA ALA A 156 -11.75 36.12 23.94
C ALA A 156 -11.66 35.17 22.73
N ALA A 157 -12.56 35.38 21.78
CA ALA A 157 -12.57 34.75 20.47
C ALA A 157 -11.53 35.39 19.53
N ALA A 158 -10.92 34.57 18.69
CA ALA A 158 -10.37 35.02 17.42
C ALA A 158 -10.77 33.99 16.35
N ALA A 159 -11.55 34.46 15.38
CA ALA A 159 -11.95 33.73 14.20
C ALA A 159 -10.78 33.62 13.21
N SER A 160 -10.65 32.48 12.55
CA SER A 160 -9.96 32.38 11.25
C SER A 160 -10.61 31.29 10.41
N ASP A 161 -10.92 31.68 9.18
CA ASP A 161 -11.66 30.95 8.16
C ASP A 161 -11.02 29.62 7.72
N GLY A 162 -11.88 28.61 7.55
CA GLY A 162 -12.09 28.01 6.22
C GLY A 162 -10.93 27.28 5.55
N ALA A 163 -10.67 26.05 6.00
CA ALA A 163 -10.37 24.94 5.10
C ALA A 163 -10.97 23.67 5.70
N SER A 164 -12.17 23.28 5.26
CA SER A 164 -12.78 22.02 5.67
C SER A 164 -11.99 20.88 5.02
N SER A 165 -10.93 20.43 5.68
CA SER A 165 -10.38 19.09 5.44
C SER A 165 -11.47 18.11 5.82
N SER A 166 -12.07 17.44 4.83
CA SER A 166 -12.98 16.33 5.08
C SER A 166 -12.19 15.25 5.82
N SER A 167 -12.29 15.23 7.15
CA SER A 167 -11.79 14.16 8.00
C SER A 167 -12.68 12.95 7.74
N GLY A 168 -12.33 12.18 6.71
CA GLY A 168 -12.94 10.87 6.49
C GLY A 168 -12.64 10.00 7.68
N SER A 169 -13.68 9.56 8.40
CA SER A 169 -13.54 8.48 9.37
C SER A 169 -13.65 7.16 8.62
N ALA A 170 -12.65 6.31 8.78
CA ALA A 170 -12.66 4.93 8.31
C ALA A 170 -12.64 4.03 9.54
N SER A 171 -13.45 2.98 9.51
CA SER A 171 -13.39 1.90 10.49
C SER A 171 -13.37 0.57 9.77
N ALA A 172 -12.63 -0.37 10.32
CA ALA A 172 -12.58 -1.74 9.84
C ALA A 172 -13.28 -2.64 10.86
N ILE A 173 -14.14 -3.54 10.37
CA ILE A 173 -14.62 -4.67 11.14
C ILE A 173 -13.60 -5.78 10.91
N VAL A 174 -12.74 -6.01 11.91
CA VAL A 174 -11.69 -7.02 11.83
C VAL A 174 -12.19 -8.27 12.53
N ALA A 175 -12.17 -9.39 11.83
CA ALA A 175 -12.29 -10.70 12.46
C ALA A 175 -10.97 -11.00 13.18
N GLY A 176 -10.95 -10.90 14.51
CA GLY A 176 -9.79 -11.29 15.29
C GLY A 176 -9.47 -12.76 15.04
N THR A 177 -8.20 -13.06 14.74
CA THR A 177 -7.77 -14.46 14.59
C THR A 177 -6.47 -14.69 15.34
N VAL A 178 -6.42 -15.80 16.08
CA VAL A 178 -5.18 -16.28 16.69
C VAL A 178 -4.74 -17.52 15.96
N ASN A 179 -3.58 -17.43 15.33
CA ASN A 179 -3.04 -18.49 14.50
C ASN A 179 -1.99 -19.29 15.26
N GLY A 180 -1.92 -20.59 14.98
CA GLY A 180 -0.84 -21.46 15.43
C GLY A 180 -0.68 -22.63 14.48
N HIS A 181 0.40 -23.37 14.60
CA HIS A 181 0.59 -24.58 13.80
C HIS A 181 1.27 -25.68 14.60
N HIS A 182 1.04 -26.92 14.19
CA HIS A 182 1.67 -28.10 14.75
C HIS A 182 2.13 -29.03 13.63
N VAL A 183 3.35 -29.53 13.74
CA VAL A 183 3.87 -30.55 12.83
C VAL A 183 3.89 -31.89 13.55
N LEU A 184 3.05 -32.81 13.10
CA LEU A 184 2.99 -34.18 13.57
C LEU A 184 3.86 -35.06 12.66
N LYS A 185 4.94 -35.62 13.20
CA LYS A 185 5.75 -36.63 12.53
C LYS A 185 5.27 -38.02 12.92
N ILE A 186 4.89 -38.82 11.93
CA ILE A 186 4.63 -40.25 12.11
C ILE A 186 5.95 -40.99 11.84
N VAL A 187 6.35 -41.84 12.78
CA VAL A 187 7.56 -42.66 12.72
C VAL A 187 7.15 -44.11 12.89
N GLY A 188 7.66 -44.99 12.04
CA GLY A 188 7.24 -46.40 12.05
C GLY A 188 5.86 -46.59 11.41
N TYR A 189 5.58 -45.86 10.33
CA TYR A 189 4.28 -45.88 9.65
C TYR A 189 3.78 -47.30 9.35
N SER A 190 4.67 -48.19 8.91
CA SER A 190 4.38 -49.59 8.62
C SER A 190 3.71 -50.31 9.79
N PHE A 191 4.13 -50.04 11.03
CA PHE A 191 3.55 -50.62 12.25
C PHE A 191 2.18 -50.04 12.59
N THR A 192 1.91 -48.79 12.21
CA THR A 192 0.62 -48.15 12.46
C THR A 192 -0.52 -48.83 11.70
N LYS A 193 -0.21 -49.54 10.60
CA LYS A 193 -1.19 -50.33 9.83
C LYS A 193 -1.82 -51.48 10.62
N ALA A 194 -1.19 -51.94 11.71
CA ALA A 194 -1.75 -52.96 12.59
C ALA A 194 -2.92 -52.45 13.47
N VAL A 195 -3.14 -51.12 13.53
CA VAL A 195 -4.25 -50.54 14.28
C VAL A 195 -5.59 -50.96 13.65
N PRO A 196 -6.56 -51.52 14.39
CA PRO A 196 -7.82 -51.96 13.82
C PRO A 196 -8.58 -50.85 13.07
N SER A 197 -9.30 -51.19 12.00
CA SER A 197 -10.08 -50.22 11.24
C SER A 197 -11.04 -49.41 12.12
N GLY A 198 -11.04 -48.10 11.93
CA GLY A 198 -11.81 -47.14 12.72
C GLY A 198 -11.25 -46.82 14.10
N LYS A 199 -10.07 -47.35 14.46
CA LYS A 199 -9.32 -46.91 15.65
C LYS A 199 -8.29 -45.86 15.26
N SER A 200 -8.11 -44.87 16.13
CA SER A 200 -7.12 -43.82 15.98
C SER A 200 -5.96 -43.95 16.96
N ILE A 201 -4.84 -43.39 16.54
CA ILE A 201 -3.70 -43.04 17.37
C ILE A 201 -3.83 -41.56 17.70
N ARG A 202 -3.80 -41.21 18.98
CA ARG A 202 -3.88 -39.84 19.46
C ARG A 202 -2.48 -39.23 19.59
N SER A 203 -2.28 -38.02 19.05
CA SER A 203 -1.05 -37.26 19.25
C SER A 203 -0.92 -36.76 20.69
N ARG A 204 0.28 -36.32 21.08
CA ARG A 204 0.40 -35.50 22.29
C ARG A 204 -0.37 -34.19 22.11
N PRO A 205 -0.92 -33.63 23.20
CA PRO A 205 -1.54 -32.31 23.14
C PRO A 205 -0.53 -31.24 22.74
N PHE A 206 -0.99 -30.21 22.04
CA PHE A 206 -0.19 -29.06 21.64
C PHE A 206 -1.01 -27.78 21.74
N ARG A 207 -0.31 -26.65 21.92
CA ARG A 207 -0.95 -25.32 21.96
C ARG A 207 -0.91 -24.67 20.58
N ALA A 208 -2.06 -24.19 20.12
CA ALA A 208 -2.20 -23.41 18.89
C ALA A 208 -3.44 -22.51 19.01
N GLY A 209 -3.37 -21.28 18.49
CA GLY A 209 -4.53 -20.38 18.52
C GLY A 209 -5.08 -20.09 19.92
N GLY A 210 -4.24 -20.10 20.96
CA GLY A 210 -4.66 -19.88 22.35
C GLY A 210 -5.24 -21.10 23.09
N HIS A 211 -5.52 -22.20 22.39
CA HIS A 211 -6.13 -23.41 22.97
C HIS A 211 -5.20 -24.62 22.91
N THR A 212 -5.53 -25.64 23.72
CA THR A 212 -4.87 -26.95 23.69
C THR A 212 -5.64 -27.91 22.79
N TRP A 213 -4.94 -28.51 21.83
CA TRP A 213 -5.50 -29.39 20.82
C TRP A 213 -4.77 -30.74 20.81
N HIS A 214 -5.40 -31.76 20.24
CA HIS A 214 -4.72 -32.98 19.84
C HIS A 214 -5.23 -33.44 18.47
N VAL A 215 -4.43 -34.25 17.77
CA VAL A 215 -4.79 -34.83 16.48
C VAL A 215 -5.08 -36.32 16.66
N LEU A 216 -6.17 -36.77 16.06
CA LEU A 216 -6.49 -38.17 15.88
C LEU A 216 -6.04 -38.60 14.48
N TYR A 217 -5.04 -39.47 14.44
CA TYR A 217 -4.56 -40.11 13.24
C TYR A 217 -5.20 -41.49 13.10
N TYR A 218 -5.87 -41.74 11.97
CA TYR A 218 -6.45 -43.04 11.64
C TYR A 218 -5.65 -43.67 10.50
N PRO A 219 -4.80 -44.68 10.79
CA PRO A 219 -4.09 -45.44 9.76
C PRO A 219 -5.02 -46.27 8.89
N ASN A 220 -6.16 -46.70 9.46
CA ASN A 220 -7.19 -47.53 8.83
C ASN A 220 -8.58 -46.92 9.12
N TRP A 221 -9.24 -46.33 8.12
CA TRP A 221 -10.52 -45.63 8.31
C TRP A 221 -11.74 -46.59 8.46
N ASN A 222 -12.83 -46.11 9.05
CA ASN A 222 -13.96 -46.95 9.51
C ASN A 222 -15.08 -47.19 8.48
N ARG A 223 -15.17 -46.41 7.39
CA ARG A 223 -16.28 -46.55 6.43
C ARG A 223 -15.93 -47.60 5.36
N ALA A 224 -16.83 -48.56 5.11
CA ALA A 224 -16.61 -49.69 4.22
C ALA A 224 -16.14 -49.32 2.80
N GLU A 225 -16.51 -48.14 2.30
CA GLU A 225 -16.10 -47.62 0.98
C GLU A 225 -14.75 -46.88 0.98
N LYS A 226 -14.15 -46.63 2.16
CA LYS A 226 -12.93 -45.83 2.33
C LYS A 226 -11.95 -46.43 3.36
N ALA A 227 -12.00 -47.73 3.61
CA ALA A 227 -11.14 -48.39 4.60
C ALA A 227 -9.63 -48.18 4.34
N ASP A 228 -9.27 -47.95 3.08
CA ASP A 228 -7.90 -47.75 2.61
C ASP A 228 -7.42 -46.30 2.69
N PHE A 229 -8.17 -45.40 3.32
CA PHE A 229 -7.74 -44.02 3.54
C PHE A 229 -7.00 -43.86 4.87
N VAL A 230 -5.97 -43.04 4.83
CA VAL A 230 -5.36 -42.40 6.00
C VAL A 230 -6.15 -41.12 6.30
N ALA A 231 -6.53 -40.92 7.56
CA ALA A 231 -7.34 -39.76 7.95
C ALA A 231 -6.78 -39.02 9.18
N PHE A 232 -7.03 -37.72 9.23
CA PHE A 232 -6.59 -36.83 10.32
C PHE A 232 -7.73 -35.94 10.77
N TYR A 233 -7.93 -35.88 12.09
CA TYR A 233 -8.96 -35.06 12.73
C TYR A 233 -8.34 -34.25 13.85
N LEU A 234 -8.65 -32.95 13.89
CA LEU A 234 -8.26 -32.07 14.98
C LEU A 234 -9.35 -32.10 16.04
N CYS A 235 -8.95 -32.25 17.30
CA CYS A 235 -9.82 -32.22 18.46
C CYS A 235 -9.36 -31.14 19.43
N LEU A 236 -10.30 -30.45 20.03
CA LEU A 236 -10.04 -29.58 21.17
C LEU A 236 -9.83 -30.45 22.42
N ASP A 237 -8.73 -30.24 23.13
CA ASP A 237 -8.38 -31.06 24.29
C ASP A 237 -9.04 -30.56 25.59
N ASP A 238 -9.22 -29.24 25.70
CA ASP A 238 -9.77 -28.54 26.87
C ASP A 238 -11.30 -28.32 26.78
N ALA A 239 -12.03 -29.17 26.06
CA ALA A 239 -13.45 -28.94 25.75
C ALA A 239 -14.38 -28.90 26.99
N GLU A 240 -13.93 -29.38 28.16
CA GLU A 240 -14.71 -29.34 29.41
C GLU A 240 -14.33 -28.16 30.32
N ALA A 241 -13.22 -27.46 30.03
CA ALA A 241 -12.73 -26.31 30.80
C ALA A 241 -13.07 -24.95 30.17
N CYS A 242 -13.52 -24.92 28.91
CA CYS A 242 -13.93 -23.70 28.22
C CYS A 242 -15.43 -23.42 28.44
N SER A 243 -15.76 -22.18 28.82
CA SER A 243 -17.15 -21.70 29.00
C SER A 243 -17.78 -21.16 27.71
N GLU A 244 -16.98 -20.94 26.66
CA GLU A 244 -17.38 -20.29 25.41
C GLU A 244 -17.10 -21.17 24.19
N ALA A 245 -17.84 -20.94 23.11
CA ALA A 245 -17.65 -21.66 21.85
C ALA A 245 -16.26 -21.41 21.27
N VAL A 246 -15.61 -22.45 20.77
CA VAL A 246 -14.28 -22.34 20.13
C VAL A 246 -14.46 -22.54 18.63
N GLU A 247 -14.70 -21.43 17.93
CA GLU A 247 -14.81 -21.42 16.47
C GLU A 247 -13.42 -21.40 15.83
N ALA A 248 -13.12 -22.42 15.05
CA ALA A 248 -11.83 -22.51 14.39
C ALA A 248 -11.93 -23.11 12.98
N LYS A 249 -10.91 -22.81 12.18
CA LYS A 249 -10.61 -23.47 10.91
C LYS A 249 -9.27 -24.19 11.06
N ALA A 250 -9.19 -25.40 10.53
CA ALA A 250 -7.95 -26.18 10.48
C ALA A 250 -7.52 -26.41 9.03
N ILE A 251 -6.21 -26.36 8.79
CA ILE A 251 -5.59 -26.66 7.50
C ILE A 251 -4.62 -27.81 7.70
N PHE A 252 -4.86 -28.93 7.02
CA PHE A 252 -4.00 -30.11 7.05
C PHE A 252 -3.17 -30.14 5.78
N SER A 253 -1.85 -30.18 5.92
CA SER A 253 -0.91 -30.26 4.79
C SER A 253 0.08 -31.39 4.99
N LEU A 254 0.24 -32.24 3.99
CA LEU A 254 1.38 -33.15 3.91
C LEU A 254 2.65 -32.31 3.69
N LEU A 255 3.76 -32.67 4.31
CA LEU A 255 5.02 -31.98 4.12
C LEU A 255 5.98 -32.80 3.27
N ASP A 256 6.72 -32.11 2.39
CA ASP A 256 7.86 -32.67 1.69
C ASP A 256 9.07 -32.86 2.63
N MET A 257 10.20 -33.28 2.05
CA MET A 257 11.42 -33.60 2.79
C MET A 257 12.10 -32.35 3.36
N GLU A 258 11.93 -31.22 2.67
CA GLU A 258 12.40 -29.89 3.04
C GLU A 258 11.48 -29.22 4.10
N GLY A 259 10.30 -29.80 4.35
CA GLY A 259 9.33 -29.33 5.33
C GLY A 259 8.28 -28.35 4.77
N ASN A 260 8.17 -28.22 3.44
CA ASN A 260 7.17 -27.38 2.79
C ASN A 260 5.85 -28.13 2.55
N PRO A 261 4.70 -27.43 2.57
CA PRO A 261 3.40 -28.03 2.25
C PRO A 261 3.30 -28.53 0.80
N VAL A 262 2.85 -29.77 0.62
CA VAL A 262 2.54 -30.37 -0.68
C VAL A 262 1.16 -29.90 -1.15
N SER A 263 1.11 -29.12 -2.24
CA SER A 263 -0.12 -28.46 -2.72
C SER A 263 -1.27 -29.41 -3.04
N SER A 264 -0.99 -30.62 -3.56
CA SER A 264 -2.02 -31.63 -3.88
C SER A 264 -2.66 -32.27 -2.65
N TYR A 265 -1.99 -32.20 -1.49
CA TYR A 265 -2.45 -32.77 -0.23
C TYR A 265 -2.54 -31.69 0.86
N ARG A 266 -3.28 -30.62 0.53
CA ARG A 266 -3.61 -29.52 1.43
C ARG A 266 -5.13 -29.33 1.49
N PHE A 267 -5.72 -29.58 2.65
CA PHE A 267 -7.18 -29.50 2.85
C PHE A 267 -7.53 -28.54 3.96
N THR A 268 -8.55 -27.71 3.73
CA THR A 268 -8.99 -26.67 4.66
C THR A 268 -10.42 -26.95 5.11
N THR A 269 -10.64 -27.02 6.41
CA THR A 269 -11.99 -27.18 6.97
C THR A 269 -12.78 -25.89 6.80
N ARG A 270 -14.11 -26.00 6.83
CA ARG A 270 -14.96 -24.84 7.17
C ARG A 270 -14.67 -24.39 8.60
N VAL A 271 -15.17 -23.21 8.97
CA VAL A 271 -15.21 -22.80 10.38
C VAL A 271 -16.18 -23.71 11.12
N VAL A 272 -15.74 -24.26 12.24
CA VAL A 272 -16.50 -25.21 13.06
C VAL A 272 -16.33 -24.85 14.53
N ASN A 273 -17.40 -24.98 15.32
CA ASN A 273 -17.30 -24.92 16.77
C ASN A 273 -16.78 -26.27 17.31
N PHE A 274 -15.50 -26.33 17.67
CA PHE A 274 -14.86 -27.57 18.11
C PHE A 274 -15.33 -28.08 19.49
N MET A 275 -16.07 -27.27 20.25
CA MET A 275 -16.71 -27.69 21.51
C MET A 275 -17.86 -28.68 21.27
N GLU A 276 -18.61 -28.51 20.18
CA GLU A 276 -19.77 -29.35 19.84
C GLU A 276 -19.37 -30.68 19.17
N HIS A 277 -18.12 -30.77 18.69
CA HIS A 277 -17.61 -31.92 17.95
C HIS A 277 -16.60 -32.73 18.76
N LYS A 278 -17.09 -33.50 19.74
CA LYS A 278 -16.24 -34.36 20.61
C LYS A 278 -15.36 -35.38 19.88
N LYS A 279 -15.67 -35.71 18.61
CA LYS A 279 -14.88 -36.62 17.76
C LYS A 279 -13.89 -35.88 16.84
N GLY A 280 -13.78 -34.57 16.96
CA GLY A 280 -12.95 -33.71 16.13
C GLY A 280 -13.51 -33.44 14.74
N TRP A 281 -12.80 -32.59 14.00
CA TRP A 281 -13.12 -32.24 12.61
C TRP A 281 -11.87 -32.36 11.73
N GLY A 282 -12.04 -32.89 10.51
CA GLY A 282 -10.91 -33.29 9.68
C GLY A 282 -11.32 -33.97 8.38
N PHE A 283 -10.39 -34.72 7.80
CA PHE A 283 -10.52 -35.28 6.46
C PHE A 283 -10.09 -36.75 6.36
N ASP A 284 -10.80 -37.49 5.51
CA ASP A 284 -10.30 -38.71 4.86
C ASP A 284 -9.17 -38.29 3.90
N PHE A 285 -7.98 -38.08 4.43
CA PHE A 285 -6.94 -37.21 3.87
C PHE A 285 -6.36 -37.73 2.54
N MET A 286 -5.94 -38.99 2.48
CA MET A 286 -5.41 -39.59 1.26
C MET A 286 -5.53 -41.11 1.26
N LYS A 287 -5.55 -41.72 0.08
CA LYS A 287 -5.43 -43.17 -0.07
C LYS A 287 -4.05 -43.64 0.40
N ARG A 288 -4.02 -44.80 1.03
CA ARG A 288 -2.80 -45.43 1.55
C ARG A 288 -1.81 -45.77 0.45
N GLU A 289 -2.29 -46.40 -0.61
CA GLU A 289 -1.52 -46.71 -1.81
C GLU A 289 -0.81 -45.46 -2.33
N SER A 290 -1.53 -44.35 -2.48
CA SER A 290 -0.95 -43.07 -2.91
C SER A 290 0.09 -42.49 -1.95
N LEU A 291 -0.01 -42.77 -0.64
CA LEU A 291 1.03 -42.37 0.33
C LEU A 291 2.26 -43.28 0.22
N GLU A 292 2.04 -44.58 0.11
CA GLU A 292 3.10 -45.61 0.01
C GLU A 292 3.89 -45.51 -1.31
N GLU A 293 3.25 -45.08 -2.39
CA GLU A 293 3.88 -44.81 -3.69
C GLU A 293 4.54 -43.43 -3.77
N SER A 294 4.27 -42.53 -2.81
CA SER A 294 4.80 -41.17 -2.85
C SER A 294 6.22 -41.07 -2.31
N GLU A 295 6.94 -40.04 -2.75
CA GLU A 295 8.27 -39.69 -2.21
C GLU A 295 8.23 -39.13 -0.77
N TYR A 296 7.04 -38.82 -0.26
CA TYR A 296 6.85 -38.17 1.05
C TYR A 296 6.90 -39.16 2.23
N LEU A 297 6.75 -40.46 1.96
CA LEU A 297 6.98 -41.52 2.91
C LEU A 297 8.42 -42.05 2.73
N LYS A 298 9.34 -41.63 3.60
CA LYS A 298 10.73 -42.06 3.56
C LYS A 298 11.20 -42.54 4.92
N ASP A 299 12.01 -43.59 4.93
CA ASP A 299 12.53 -44.21 6.15
C ASP A 299 11.40 -44.56 7.15
N ASP A 300 10.28 -45.06 6.60
CA ASP A 300 9.06 -45.39 7.34
C ASP A 300 8.46 -44.21 8.14
N CYS A 301 8.68 -42.98 7.65
CA CYS A 301 8.26 -41.74 8.28
C CYS A 301 7.60 -40.78 7.29
N PHE A 302 6.62 -40.01 7.76
CA PHE A 302 6.09 -38.86 7.04
C PHE A 302 5.62 -37.78 8.04
N LYS A 303 5.37 -36.55 7.55
CA LYS A 303 4.98 -35.42 8.40
C LYS A 303 3.72 -34.75 7.88
N ILE A 304 2.85 -34.34 8.81
CA ILE A 304 1.67 -33.53 8.53
C ILE A 304 1.80 -32.23 9.32
N ARG A 305 1.56 -31.10 8.68
CA ARG A 305 1.37 -29.80 9.32
C ARG A 305 -0.12 -29.51 9.47
N ILE A 306 -0.51 -29.10 10.67
CA ILE A 306 -1.84 -28.65 11.02
C ILE A 306 -1.75 -27.18 11.39
N ASP A 307 -2.24 -26.29 10.54
CA ASP A 307 -2.41 -24.88 10.88
C ASP A 307 -3.81 -24.69 11.48
N VAL A 308 -3.89 -24.08 12.67
CA VAL A 308 -5.13 -23.80 13.40
C VAL A 308 -5.34 -22.29 13.44
N VAL A 309 -6.49 -21.86 12.94
CA VAL A 309 -6.94 -20.47 12.93
C VAL A 309 -8.16 -20.40 13.83
N VAL A 310 -8.00 -19.86 15.04
CA VAL A 310 -9.11 -19.66 15.97
C VAL A 310 -9.67 -18.27 15.73
N ILE A 311 -10.97 -18.20 15.52
CA ILE A 311 -11.70 -16.94 15.33
C ILE A 311 -12.07 -16.44 16.72
N THR A 312 -11.65 -15.23 17.04
CA THR A 312 -12.06 -14.51 18.25
C THR A 312 -13.13 -13.48 17.88
N ASP A 313 -13.65 -12.76 18.88
CA ASP A 313 -14.67 -11.74 18.67
C ASP A 313 -14.33 -10.75 17.55
N PHE A 314 -15.38 -10.28 16.88
CA PHE A 314 -15.28 -9.19 15.93
C PHE A 314 -15.06 -7.89 16.71
N HIS A 315 -13.94 -7.22 16.43
CA HIS A 315 -13.67 -5.91 17.00
C HIS A 315 -13.80 -4.84 15.92
N THR A 316 -14.51 -3.77 16.25
CA THR A 316 -14.48 -2.53 15.48
C THR A 316 -13.19 -1.82 15.88
N GLU A 317 -12.17 -1.88 15.02
CA GLU A 317 -10.99 -1.04 15.20
C GLU A 317 -11.28 0.31 14.54
N GLU A 318 -11.22 1.38 15.33
CA GLU A 318 -10.94 2.69 14.77
C GLU A 318 -9.51 2.64 14.23
N GLU A 319 -9.37 2.40 12.93
CA GLU A 319 -8.14 2.72 12.20
C GLU A 319 -8.00 4.25 12.15
N THR A 320 -7.84 4.89 13.31
CA THR A 320 -7.19 6.19 13.33
C THR A 320 -5.70 5.88 13.40
N PRO A 321 -4.96 5.93 12.26
CA PRO A 321 -3.51 5.87 12.35
C PRO A 321 -3.09 6.96 13.34
N LEU A 322 -2.31 6.59 14.35
CA LEU A 322 -1.85 7.52 15.38
C LEU A 322 -1.31 8.79 14.74
N ILE A 323 -0.60 8.63 13.62
CA ILE A 323 -0.03 9.70 12.82
C ILE A 323 -0.70 9.72 11.44
N VAL A 324 -1.36 10.83 11.12
CA VAL A 324 -1.98 11.06 9.81
C VAL A 324 -0.97 11.75 8.90
N VAL A 325 -0.46 11.02 7.90
CA VAL A 325 0.38 11.59 6.85
C VAL A 325 -0.52 12.20 5.77
N PRO A 326 -0.40 13.51 5.46
CA PRO A 326 -1.18 14.11 4.37
C PRO A 326 -0.81 13.50 3.01
N PRO A 327 -1.73 13.53 2.03
CA PRO A 327 -1.41 13.13 0.67
C PRO A 327 -0.28 13.98 0.08
N SER A 328 0.36 13.46 -0.96
CA SER A 328 1.40 14.18 -1.70
C SER A 328 0.91 15.54 -2.18
N ASP A 329 1.71 16.59 -1.95
CA ASP A 329 1.47 17.91 -2.50
C ASP A 329 2.44 18.27 -3.64
N MET A 330 3.23 17.30 -4.11
CA MET A 330 4.20 17.45 -5.19
C MET A 330 3.55 18.06 -6.44
N ARG A 331 2.35 17.60 -6.80
CA ARG A 331 1.57 18.14 -7.95
C ARG A 331 1.37 19.66 -7.85
N ARG A 332 1.01 20.15 -6.66
CA ARG A 332 0.81 21.58 -6.40
C ARG A 332 2.12 22.34 -6.45
N GLN A 333 3.17 21.82 -5.79
CA GLN A 333 4.50 22.44 -5.78
C GLN A 333 5.10 22.60 -7.18
N PHE A 334 5.00 21.59 -8.05
CA PHE A 334 5.44 21.71 -9.45
C PHE A 334 4.51 22.63 -10.26
N GLY A 335 3.20 22.65 -9.99
CA GLY A 335 2.30 23.64 -10.57
C GLY A 335 2.72 25.08 -10.24
N ASP A 336 3.02 25.37 -8.97
CA ASP A 336 3.49 26.67 -8.51
C ASP A 336 4.86 27.05 -9.13
N LEU A 337 5.73 26.07 -9.35
CA LEU A 337 7.00 26.26 -10.07
C LEU A 337 6.76 26.70 -11.53
N LEU A 338 5.80 26.09 -12.22
CA LEU A 338 5.42 26.50 -13.58
C LEU A 338 4.83 27.92 -13.61
N LEU A 339 3.98 28.27 -12.63
CA LEU A 339 3.33 29.57 -12.55
C LEU A 339 4.30 30.71 -12.20
N SER A 340 5.18 30.48 -11.21
CA SER A 340 6.16 31.46 -10.75
C SER A 340 7.29 31.70 -11.75
N LYS A 341 7.56 30.73 -12.63
CA LYS A 341 8.65 30.73 -13.62
C LYS A 341 10.05 30.83 -12.99
N GLN A 342 10.15 30.59 -11.68
CA GLN A 342 11.41 30.73 -10.96
C GLN A 342 12.40 29.66 -11.41
N GLY A 343 13.55 30.08 -11.94
CA GLY A 343 14.58 29.16 -12.41
C GLY A 343 14.33 28.59 -13.82
N ALA A 344 13.35 29.12 -14.56
CA ALA A 344 13.08 28.70 -15.94
C ALA A 344 14.32 28.91 -16.84
N ASP A 345 14.73 27.84 -17.53
CA ASP A 345 15.95 27.75 -18.34
C ASP A 345 15.68 27.39 -19.81
N VAL A 346 14.40 27.33 -20.20
CA VAL A 346 13.95 27.16 -21.58
C VAL A 346 12.67 27.97 -21.85
N LYS A 347 12.51 28.42 -23.10
CA LYS A 347 11.29 29.09 -23.56
C LYS A 347 10.75 28.43 -24.83
N PHE A 348 9.44 28.30 -24.91
CA PHE A 348 8.73 27.86 -26.11
C PHE A 348 7.93 29.01 -26.70
N GLN A 349 7.85 29.07 -28.03
CA GLN A 349 7.04 29.99 -28.80
C GLN A 349 5.96 29.17 -29.52
N VAL A 350 4.70 29.36 -29.14
CA VAL A 350 3.53 28.70 -29.75
C VAL A 350 2.67 29.81 -30.31
N GLY A 351 2.53 29.87 -31.64
CA GLY A 351 1.92 31.03 -32.29
C GLY A 351 2.57 32.34 -31.85
N LYS A 352 1.82 33.23 -31.20
CA LYS A 352 2.32 34.53 -30.71
C LYS A 352 2.71 34.50 -29.24
N LYS A 353 2.29 33.49 -28.47
CA LYS A 353 2.60 33.38 -27.03
C LYS A 353 3.93 32.68 -26.75
N LYS A 354 4.55 33.10 -25.64
CA LYS A 354 5.77 32.51 -25.09
C LYS A 354 5.47 31.81 -23.76
N PHE A 355 6.10 30.66 -23.56
CA PHE A 355 5.97 29.84 -22.36
C PHE A 355 7.36 29.60 -21.76
N ASP A 356 7.57 30.04 -20.53
CA ASP A 356 8.80 29.76 -19.76
C ASP A 356 8.64 28.39 -19.06
N ALA A 357 9.69 27.56 -19.08
CA ALA A 357 9.67 26.22 -18.50
C ALA A 357 11.07 25.75 -18.05
N HIS A 358 11.12 24.53 -17.51
CA HIS A 358 12.31 23.92 -16.92
C HIS A 358 12.72 22.66 -17.69
N ARG A 359 13.95 22.63 -18.21
CA ARG A 359 14.46 21.52 -19.02
C ARG A 359 14.47 20.20 -18.27
N SER A 360 14.81 20.22 -16.98
CA SER A 360 14.87 19.03 -16.12
C SER A 360 13.50 18.38 -15.97
N VAL A 361 12.46 19.15 -15.67
CA VAL A 361 11.07 18.67 -15.54
C VAL A 361 10.59 18.08 -16.86
N LEU A 362 10.73 18.82 -17.96
CA LEU A 362 10.29 18.38 -19.29
C LEU A 362 10.98 17.08 -19.73
N ALA A 363 12.30 16.99 -19.54
CA ALA A 363 13.07 15.81 -19.92
C ALA A 363 12.83 14.59 -19.00
N ALA A 364 12.45 14.81 -17.74
CA ALA A 364 12.05 13.72 -16.85
C ALA A 364 10.70 13.11 -17.26
N ARG A 365 9.80 13.94 -17.80
CA ARG A 365 8.40 13.58 -18.08
C ARG A 365 8.15 13.14 -19.53
N SER A 366 8.99 13.57 -20.47
CA SER A 366 8.86 13.23 -21.90
C SER A 366 10.21 12.83 -22.49
N PRO A 367 10.34 11.60 -23.02
CA PRO A 367 11.51 11.16 -23.78
C PRO A 367 11.79 12.05 -25.00
N VAL A 368 10.75 12.61 -25.62
CA VAL A 368 10.85 13.50 -26.78
C VAL A 368 11.47 14.83 -26.37
N PHE A 369 10.98 15.46 -25.28
CA PHE A 369 11.64 16.65 -24.74
C PHE A 369 13.06 16.35 -24.26
N LYS A 370 13.32 15.18 -23.66
CA LYS A 370 14.67 14.77 -23.28
C LYS A 370 15.62 14.74 -24.49
N ALA A 371 15.19 14.14 -25.59
CA ALA A 371 15.96 14.11 -26.83
C ALA A 371 16.13 15.50 -27.44
N GLN A 372 15.07 16.32 -27.48
CA GLN A 372 15.11 17.68 -28.04
C GLN A 372 16.01 18.63 -27.23
N LEU A 373 16.02 18.48 -25.91
CA LEU A 373 16.75 19.39 -25.00
C LEU A 373 18.17 18.91 -24.68
N TYR A 374 18.42 17.61 -24.63
CA TYR A 374 19.72 17.05 -24.22
C TYR A 374 20.38 16.15 -25.27
N GLY A 375 19.75 15.94 -26.42
CA GLY A 375 20.27 15.11 -27.52
C GLY A 375 21.39 15.76 -28.33
N ARG A 376 21.98 14.97 -29.24
CA ARG A 376 23.12 15.36 -30.09
C ARG A 376 22.77 16.43 -31.15
N MET A 377 21.49 16.51 -31.57
CA MET A 377 20.93 17.62 -32.36
C MET A 377 20.57 18.78 -31.43
N ARG A 378 21.56 19.29 -30.70
CA ARG A 378 21.45 20.56 -30.01
C ARG A 378 21.48 21.63 -31.10
N GLU A 379 20.38 21.79 -31.83
CA GLU A 379 20.15 23.00 -32.62
C GLU A 379 20.58 24.18 -31.75
N SER A 380 21.20 25.18 -32.36
CA SER A 380 21.89 26.33 -31.75
C SER A 380 21.10 27.22 -30.76
N THR A 381 20.04 26.68 -30.16
CA THR A 381 19.00 27.19 -29.25
C THR A 381 19.50 27.62 -27.87
N THR A 382 20.80 27.86 -27.68
CA THR A 382 21.31 28.39 -26.40
C THR A 382 20.80 29.80 -26.06
N ARG A 383 20.09 30.49 -26.98
CA ARG A 383 19.53 31.83 -26.74
C ARG A 383 18.12 32.11 -27.30
N GLY A 384 17.52 31.18 -28.05
CA GLY A 384 16.23 31.39 -28.74
C GLY A 384 15.08 30.60 -28.11
N ALA A 385 13.84 31.05 -28.31
CA ALA A 385 12.65 30.27 -27.95
C ALA A 385 12.46 29.12 -28.96
N ILE A 386 12.15 27.91 -28.47
CA ILE A 386 11.83 26.74 -29.29
C ILE A 386 10.45 26.96 -29.91
N ARG A 387 10.35 26.95 -31.24
CA ARG A 387 9.07 27.14 -31.94
C ARG A 387 8.27 25.85 -32.00
N ILE A 388 6.97 25.97 -31.78
CA ILE A 388 5.97 24.91 -31.90
C ILE A 388 4.89 25.46 -32.85
N ASP A 389 4.89 24.97 -34.08
CA ASP A 389 4.06 25.53 -35.16
C ASP A 389 2.78 24.73 -35.41
N ASP A 390 2.74 23.48 -34.96
CA ASP A 390 1.68 22.49 -35.20
C ASP A 390 0.88 22.16 -33.93
N MET A 391 0.73 23.13 -33.04
CA MET A 391 -0.08 23.01 -31.83
C MET A 391 -0.69 24.36 -31.45
N GLU A 392 -1.95 24.34 -31.03
CA GLU A 392 -2.63 25.52 -30.53
C GLU A 392 -2.10 25.94 -29.16
N GLU A 393 -2.19 27.24 -28.86
CA GLU A 393 -1.66 27.81 -27.61
C GLU A 393 -2.33 27.23 -26.35
N GLU A 394 -3.62 26.90 -26.44
CA GLU A 394 -4.39 26.34 -25.32
C GLU A 394 -4.06 24.86 -25.09
N VAL A 395 -3.92 24.09 -26.17
CA VAL A 395 -3.49 22.68 -26.13
C VAL A 395 -2.09 22.58 -25.54
N PHE A 396 -1.15 23.42 -25.99
CA PHE A 396 0.21 23.43 -25.45
C PHE A 396 0.22 23.82 -23.97
N ARG A 397 -0.61 24.78 -23.56
CA ARG A 397 -0.75 25.16 -22.15
C ARG A 397 -1.26 23.98 -21.31
N ALA A 398 -2.30 23.29 -21.76
CA ALA A 398 -2.86 22.15 -21.06
C ALA A 398 -1.86 20.98 -20.97
N MET A 399 -1.14 20.68 -22.06
CA MET A 399 -0.05 19.71 -22.05
C MET A 399 1.06 20.11 -21.07
N LEU A 400 1.45 21.38 -21.06
CA LEU A 400 2.49 21.87 -20.17
C LEU A 400 2.05 21.78 -18.70
N THR A 401 0.80 22.13 -18.37
CA THR A 401 0.24 21.92 -17.03
C THR A 401 0.32 20.45 -16.66
N PHE A 402 -0.13 19.53 -17.52
CA PHE A 402 -0.07 18.09 -17.28
C PHE A 402 1.36 17.59 -17.04
N VAL A 403 2.36 18.12 -17.75
CA VAL A 403 3.76 17.73 -17.54
C VAL A 403 4.20 18.01 -16.09
N TYR A 404 3.75 19.11 -15.49
CA TYR A 404 4.14 19.52 -14.13
C TYR A 404 3.25 18.93 -13.04
N THR A 405 1.94 18.88 -13.27
CA THR A 405 0.96 18.50 -12.23
C THR A 405 0.46 17.06 -12.38
N ASP A 406 0.72 16.43 -13.53
CA ASP A 406 0.19 15.12 -13.90
C ASP A 406 -1.35 15.10 -13.94
N ASP A 407 -1.98 16.28 -14.16
CA ASP A 407 -3.43 16.48 -14.28
C ASP A 407 -3.77 17.42 -15.43
N LEU A 408 -4.89 17.15 -16.11
CA LEU A 408 -5.43 18.04 -17.14
C LEU A 408 -6.20 19.20 -16.48
N PRO A 409 -6.14 20.43 -17.05
CA PRO A 409 -6.95 21.54 -16.54
C PRO A 409 -8.44 21.25 -16.72
N GLU A 410 -9.28 21.86 -15.89
CA GLU A 410 -10.73 21.82 -16.08
C GLU A 410 -11.12 22.41 -17.44
N MET A 411 -11.89 21.65 -18.21
CA MET A 411 -12.38 22.03 -19.52
C MET A 411 -13.88 22.29 -19.45
N LYS A 412 -14.37 23.22 -20.27
CA LYS A 412 -15.82 23.37 -20.46
C LYS A 412 -16.33 22.15 -21.20
N GLN A 413 -17.48 21.59 -20.77
CA GLN A 413 -18.07 20.39 -21.39
C GLN A 413 -18.22 20.50 -22.92
N GLN A 414 -18.53 21.69 -23.42
CA GLN A 414 -18.72 21.92 -24.86
C GLN A 414 -17.44 21.76 -25.68
N ASP A 415 -16.27 22.02 -25.08
CA ASP A 415 -14.97 21.99 -25.75
C ASP A 415 -14.15 20.75 -25.34
N GLU A 416 -14.65 19.94 -24.40
CA GLU A 416 -13.93 18.81 -23.80
C GLU A 416 -13.52 17.77 -24.85
N ALA A 417 -14.42 17.40 -25.76
CA ALA A 417 -14.14 16.43 -26.81
C ALA A 417 -13.06 16.96 -27.79
N ALA A 418 -13.19 18.19 -28.27
CA ALA A 418 -12.24 18.79 -29.21
C ALA A 418 -10.83 18.95 -28.57
N MET A 419 -10.79 19.47 -27.33
CA MET A 419 -9.54 19.58 -26.59
C MET A 419 -8.90 18.21 -26.31
N ALA A 420 -9.70 17.19 -25.96
CA ALA A 420 -9.20 15.84 -25.76
C ALA A 420 -8.62 15.22 -27.04
N GLN A 421 -9.21 15.49 -28.21
CA GLN A 421 -8.63 15.06 -29.49
C GLN A 421 -7.25 15.69 -29.72
N HIS A 422 -7.14 17.02 -29.58
CA HIS A 422 -5.86 17.71 -29.77
C HIS A 422 -4.81 17.31 -28.73
N LEU A 423 -5.21 17.10 -27.47
CA LEU A 423 -4.31 16.60 -26.43
C LEU A 423 -3.89 15.16 -26.65
N LEU A 424 -4.73 14.30 -27.25
CA LEU A 424 -4.34 12.94 -27.63
C LEU A 424 -3.23 12.95 -28.68
N VAL A 425 -3.37 13.79 -29.73
CA VAL A 425 -2.33 13.99 -30.75
C VAL A 425 -1.04 14.52 -30.11
N ALA A 426 -1.15 15.48 -29.21
CA ALA A 426 -0.02 16.03 -28.47
C ALA A 426 0.65 14.97 -27.57
N ALA A 427 -0.15 14.18 -26.86
CA ALA A 427 0.33 13.13 -25.97
C ALA A 427 1.14 12.09 -26.73
N ASP A 428 0.63 11.63 -27.86
CA ASP A 428 1.32 10.68 -28.73
C ASP A 428 2.64 11.27 -29.25
N ARG A 429 2.61 12.50 -29.76
CA ARG A 429 3.80 13.19 -30.29
C ARG A 429 4.91 13.39 -29.26
N TYR A 430 4.57 13.73 -28.02
CA TYR A 430 5.54 13.95 -26.94
C TYR A 430 5.77 12.71 -26.08
N ASN A 431 5.18 11.56 -26.44
CA ASN A 431 5.24 10.30 -25.72
C ASN A 431 4.85 10.45 -24.23
N LEU A 432 3.69 11.06 -23.99
CA LEU A 432 3.07 11.27 -22.68
C LEU A 432 1.94 10.25 -22.47
N GLU A 433 2.31 8.97 -22.31
CA GLU A 433 1.39 7.83 -22.34
C GLU A 433 0.20 7.95 -21.37
N ARG A 434 0.43 8.37 -20.12
CA ARG A 434 -0.66 8.56 -19.15
C ARG A 434 -1.65 9.65 -19.59
N MET A 435 -1.18 10.72 -20.24
CA MET A 435 -2.06 11.76 -20.78
C MET A 435 -2.90 11.20 -21.93
N LYS A 436 -2.27 10.40 -22.81
CA LYS A 436 -2.92 9.73 -23.93
C LYS A 436 -4.08 8.85 -23.46
N LEU A 437 -3.87 8.02 -22.43
CA LEU A 437 -4.90 7.17 -21.83
C LEU A 437 -6.06 7.98 -21.20
N ILE A 438 -5.77 9.12 -20.56
CA ILE A 438 -6.81 10.01 -20.02
C ILE A 438 -7.65 10.60 -21.16
N CYS A 439 -6.99 11.04 -22.24
CA CYS A 439 -7.68 11.53 -23.43
C CYS A 439 -8.53 10.44 -24.09
N GLU A 440 -8.05 9.20 -24.19
CA GLU A 440 -8.84 8.06 -24.66
C GLU A 440 -10.11 7.85 -23.82
N HIS A 441 -9.97 7.84 -22.50
CA HIS A 441 -11.10 7.69 -21.59
C HIS A 441 -12.12 8.83 -21.74
N ASN A 442 -11.67 10.08 -21.86
CA ASN A 442 -12.58 11.21 -22.04
C ASN A 442 -13.29 11.14 -23.39
N LEU A 443 -12.57 10.83 -24.48
CA LEU A 443 -13.18 10.67 -25.81
C LEU A 443 -14.20 9.54 -25.87
N SER A 444 -14.00 8.44 -25.12
CA SER A 444 -14.95 7.33 -25.07
C SER A 444 -16.34 7.73 -24.55
N LYS A 445 -16.43 8.80 -23.73
CA LYS A 445 -17.70 9.33 -23.20
C LYS A 445 -18.49 10.12 -24.24
N HIS A 446 -17.84 10.53 -25.33
CA HIS A 446 -18.40 11.37 -26.39
C HIS A 446 -18.62 10.60 -27.70
N ILE A 447 -18.63 9.26 -27.66
CA ILE A 447 -18.92 8.44 -28.84
C ILE A 447 -20.42 8.48 -29.12
N ASP A 448 -20.78 9.04 -30.28
CA ASP A 448 -22.13 9.10 -30.81
C ASP A 448 -22.12 8.85 -32.33
N THR A 449 -23.28 8.98 -33.00
CA THR A 449 -23.40 8.72 -34.44
C THR A 449 -22.56 9.64 -35.31
N ASP A 450 -22.33 10.88 -34.85
CA ASP A 450 -21.70 11.93 -35.63
C ASP A 450 -20.19 11.96 -35.35
N SER A 451 -19.78 11.55 -34.14
CA SER A 451 -18.40 11.57 -33.67
C SER A 451 -17.64 10.26 -33.88
N VAL A 452 -18.33 9.10 -33.90
CA VAL A 452 -17.69 7.77 -33.82
C VAL A 452 -16.66 7.55 -34.91
N VAL A 453 -16.91 8.02 -36.14
CA VAL A 453 -15.97 7.79 -37.25
C VAL A 453 -14.70 8.61 -37.07
N ASN A 454 -14.82 9.87 -36.68
CA ASN A 454 -13.67 10.74 -36.44
C ASN A 454 -12.83 10.25 -35.26
N ILE A 455 -13.48 9.81 -34.17
CA ILE A 455 -12.80 9.23 -33.01
C ILE A 455 -12.11 7.91 -33.39
N LEU A 456 -12.74 7.06 -34.20
CA LEU A 456 -12.16 5.80 -34.66
C LEU A 456 -10.93 6.00 -35.55
N VAL A 457 -10.98 6.96 -36.48
CA VAL A 457 -9.82 7.33 -37.31
C VAL A 457 -8.69 7.85 -36.44
N LEU A 458 -8.99 8.74 -35.49
CA LEU A 458 -8.01 9.27 -34.56
C LEU A 458 -7.37 8.14 -33.71
N ALA A 459 -8.18 7.20 -33.25
CA ALA A 459 -7.73 6.07 -32.46
C ALA A 459 -6.77 5.16 -33.26
N GLU A 460 -7.06 4.90 -34.53
CA GLU A 460 -6.17 4.14 -35.40
C GLU A 460 -4.85 4.88 -35.66
N GLN A 461 -4.94 6.16 -36.04
CA GLN A 461 -3.76 6.97 -36.37
C GLN A 461 -2.75 7.05 -35.22
N HIS A 462 -3.24 7.09 -33.99
CA HIS A 462 -2.41 7.18 -32.79
C HIS A 462 -2.31 5.85 -32.04
N SER A 463 -2.70 4.72 -32.62
CA SER A 463 -2.59 3.38 -31.99
C SER A 463 -3.26 3.29 -30.60
N CYS A 464 -4.42 3.92 -30.43
CA CYS A 464 -5.23 3.94 -29.21
C CYS A 464 -6.18 2.73 -29.18
N HIS A 465 -5.70 1.60 -28.68
CA HIS A 465 -6.43 0.33 -28.76
C HIS A 465 -7.74 0.32 -27.97
N MET A 466 -7.76 0.89 -26.75
CA MET A 466 -8.97 0.88 -25.92
C MET A 466 -10.07 1.77 -26.51
N LEU A 467 -9.68 2.96 -27.00
CA LEU A 467 -10.61 3.86 -27.69
C LEU A 467 -11.14 3.24 -28.99
N LYS A 468 -10.28 2.59 -29.79
CA LYS A 468 -10.68 1.87 -31.01
C LYS A 468 -11.72 0.80 -30.70
N GLU A 469 -11.50 -0.03 -29.68
CA GLU A 469 -12.45 -1.06 -29.27
C GLU A 469 -13.78 -0.47 -28.79
N ALA A 470 -13.77 0.63 -28.04
CA ALA A 470 -15.00 1.32 -27.62
C ALA A 470 -15.82 1.82 -28.83
N CYS A 471 -15.17 2.38 -29.85
CA CYS A 471 -15.82 2.78 -31.10
C CYS A 471 -16.40 1.58 -31.86
N LEU A 472 -15.66 0.47 -31.97
CA LEU A 472 -16.14 -0.75 -32.63
C LEU A 472 -17.32 -1.38 -31.89
N GLU A 473 -17.29 -1.42 -30.56
CA GLU A 473 -18.41 -1.88 -29.74
C GLU A 473 -19.64 -1.00 -29.91
N PHE A 474 -19.48 0.32 -29.98
CA PHE A 474 -20.58 1.23 -30.29
C PHE A 474 -21.19 0.94 -31.67
N LEU A 475 -20.36 0.75 -32.70
CA LEU A 475 -20.83 0.39 -34.06
C LEU A 475 -21.53 -0.97 -34.09
N ARG A 476 -21.11 -1.93 -33.25
CA ARG A 476 -21.70 -3.26 -33.15
C ARG A 476 -23.05 -3.26 -32.43
N LEU A 477 -23.16 -2.51 -31.33
CA LEU A 477 -24.36 -2.47 -30.49
C LEU A 477 -25.46 -1.56 -31.07
N SER A 478 -25.08 -0.62 -31.93
CA SER A 478 -25.99 0.39 -32.41
C SER A 478 -26.75 -0.05 -33.68
N ARG A 479 -28.07 0.19 -33.69
CA ARG A 479 -28.87 0.17 -34.94
C ARG A 479 -28.46 1.31 -35.90
N SER A 480 -27.54 2.17 -35.49
CA SER A 480 -27.08 3.34 -36.23
C SER A 480 -25.94 3.05 -37.20
N LEU A 481 -25.47 1.81 -37.38
CA LEU A 481 -24.48 1.49 -38.42
C LEU A 481 -24.90 2.05 -39.79
N LYS A 482 -26.17 1.92 -40.16
CA LYS A 482 -26.71 2.52 -41.40
C LYS A 482 -26.61 4.04 -41.39
N ALA A 483 -27.00 4.69 -40.29
CA ALA A 483 -26.91 6.13 -40.14
C ALA A 483 -25.46 6.62 -40.19
N VAL A 484 -24.51 5.89 -39.58
CA VAL A 484 -23.08 6.19 -39.63
C VAL A 484 -22.53 6.04 -41.05
N MET A 485 -22.93 5.00 -41.77
CA MET A 485 -22.55 4.81 -43.19
C MET A 485 -23.07 5.91 -44.12
N GLU A 486 -24.13 6.61 -43.73
CA GLU A 486 -24.69 7.76 -44.44
C GLU A 486 -24.00 9.09 -44.06
N THR A 487 -23.11 9.11 -43.06
CA THR A 487 -22.33 10.30 -42.71
C THR A 487 -21.14 10.52 -43.66
N ASP A 488 -20.82 11.78 -43.92
CA ASP A 488 -19.61 12.17 -44.67
C ASP A 488 -18.32 11.63 -44.02
N GLY A 489 -18.33 11.47 -42.68
CA GLY A 489 -17.21 10.91 -41.92
C GLY A 489 -16.85 9.49 -42.36
N PHE A 490 -17.84 8.65 -42.69
CA PHE A 490 -17.59 7.28 -43.18
C PHE A 490 -16.93 7.26 -44.56
N GLY A 491 -17.23 8.24 -45.42
CA GLY A 491 -16.49 8.43 -46.68
C GLY A 491 -15.01 8.73 -46.44
N HIS A 492 -14.71 9.57 -45.44
CA HIS A 492 -13.34 9.92 -45.05
C HIS A 492 -12.57 8.73 -44.43
N LEU A 493 -13.26 7.87 -43.69
CA LEU A 493 -12.70 6.61 -43.16
C LEU A 493 -12.22 5.70 -44.30
N ILE A 494 -13.02 5.59 -45.37
CA ILE A 494 -12.69 4.72 -46.51
C ILE A 494 -11.41 5.18 -47.21
N SER A 495 -11.22 6.49 -47.37
CA SER A 495 -10.03 7.05 -48.01
C SER A 495 -8.80 7.07 -47.10
N SER A 496 -8.98 7.33 -45.80
CA SER A 496 -7.87 7.58 -44.87
C SER A 496 -7.32 6.30 -44.24
N CYS A 497 -8.17 5.30 -43.95
CA CYS A 497 -7.77 4.09 -43.25
C CYS A 497 -8.48 2.84 -43.81
N PRO A 498 -8.06 2.31 -44.98
CA PRO A 498 -8.71 1.14 -45.59
C PRO A 498 -8.67 -0.13 -44.72
N GLY A 499 -7.64 -0.28 -43.88
CA GLY A 499 -7.50 -1.41 -42.95
C GLY A 499 -8.60 -1.47 -41.89
N LEU A 500 -9.08 -0.31 -41.41
CA LEU A 500 -10.17 -0.20 -40.45
C LEU A 500 -11.48 -0.75 -41.01
N ILE A 501 -11.72 -0.63 -42.32
CA ILE A 501 -12.93 -1.19 -42.96
C ILE A 501 -12.98 -2.71 -42.77
N LYS A 502 -11.84 -3.39 -42.93
CA LYS A 502 -11.75 -4.84 -42.75
C LYS A 502 -12.04 -5.23 -41.30
N ASP A 503 -11.52 -4.49 -40.34
CA ASP A 503 -11.77 -4.71 -38.91
C ASP A 503 -13.25 -4.54 -38.58
N ILE A 504 -13.86 -3.44 -39.05
CA ILE A 504 -15.30 -3.16 -38.91
C ILE A 504 -16.12 -4.31 -39.52
N MET A 505 -15.83 -4.72 -40.75
CA MET A 505 -16.54 -5.81 -41.43
C MET A 505 -16.40 -7.15 -40.70
N SER A 506 -15.20 -7.45 -40.17
CA SER A 506 -14.94 -8.69 -39.43
C SER A 506 -15.66 -8.75 -38.08
N LYS A 507 -15.76 -7.62 -37.35
CA LYS A 507 -16.46 -7.55 -36.06
C LYS A 507 -17.97 -7.39 -36.18
N LEU A 508 -18.47 -6.97 -37.36
CA LEU A 508 -19.90 -6.89 -37.69
C LEU A 508 -20.44 -8.18 -38.32
N SER A 509 -19.58 -9.15 -38.60
CA SER A 509 -20.00 -10.49 -39.02
C SER A 509 -20.78 -11.15 -37.89
N PRO A 510 -22.04 -11.59 -38.09
CA PRO A 510 -22.69 -12.44 -37.11
C PRO A 510 -21.88 -13.74 -36.97
N CYS A 511 -21.62 -14.18 -35.73
CA CYS A 511 -21.19 -15.56 -35.48
C CYS A 511 -22.24 -16.54 -35.98
#